data_AF-A0A6N8G729-F1
#
_entry.id   AF-A0A6N8G729-F1
#
_cell.length_a   1.000
_cell.length_b   1.000
_cell.length_c   1.000
_cell.angle_alpha   90.00
_cell.angle_beta   90.00
_cell.angle_gamma   90.00
#
_symmetry.space_group_name_H-M   'P 1'
#
loop_
_entity.id
_entity.type
_entity.pdbx_description
1 polymer ?
#
loop_
_entity_poly.entity_id
_entity_poly.type
_entity_poly.pdbx_seq_one_letter_code
_entity_poly.pdbx_strand_id
1 'polypeptide(L)' 'MSEVPEFEVPNIGYVYAAVADHLVARMDAGDLPSGARLPGERDLAEEYGVALGTARRAIQELRDRGRVTTLPAKGTFVV' A
#
# COMPACT_ATOMS: atom_id res chain seq x y z
N MET A 1 8.91 12.32 -10.46
CA MET A 1 7.95 11.69 -11.37
C MET A 1 7.98 10.21 -11.07
N SER A 2 7.32 9.80 -9.99
CA SER A 2 7.18 8.37 -9.68
C SER A 2 6.22 7.82 -10.72
N GLU A 3 6.71 6.89 -11.54
CA GLU A 3 5.90 6.16 -12.49
C GLU A 3 4.83 5.41 -11.68
N VAL A 4 3.56 5.68 -11.99
CA VAL A 4 2.47 5.02 -11.28
C VAL A 4 2.61 3.53 -11.56
N PRO A 5 2.81 2.67 -10.53
CA PRO A 5 2.96 1.26 -10.77
C PRO A 5 1.70 0.76 -11.47
N GLU A 6 1.86 -0.10 -12.46
CA GLU A 6 0.73 -0.64 -13.19
C GLU A 6 0.06 -1.70 -12.30
N PHE A 7 -1.05 -1.34 -11.65
CA PHE A 7 -1.85 -2.25 -10.85
C PHE A 7 -3.24 -2.42 -11.47
N GLU A 8 -3.71 -3.66 -11.54
CA GLU A 8 -4.98 -3.98 -12.18
C GLU A 8 -6.15 -3.54 -11.30
N VAL A 9 -6.86 -2.51 -11.73
CA VAL A 9 -8.09 -2.06 -11.06
C VAL A 9 -9.27 -2.81 -11.66
N PRO A 10 -9.96 -3.69 -10.91
CA PRO A 10 -11.08 -4.44 -11.44
C PRO A 10 -12.24 -3.50 -11.82
N ASN A 11 -12.91 -3.80 -12.94
CA ASN A 11 -14.08 -3.06 -13.43
C ASN A 11 -15.24 -3.07 -12.40
N ILE A 12 -15.28 -4.09 -11.53
CA ILE A 12 -16.14 -4.15 -10.35
C ILE A 12 -15.26 -4.53 -9.15
N GLY A 13 -14.94 -3.56 -8.30
CA GLY A 13 -14.17 -3.77 -7.08
C GLY A 13 -13.71 -2.47 -6.47
N TYR A 14 -13.02 -2.56 -5.34
CA TYR A 14 -12.52 -1.38 -4.64
C TYR A 14 -11.08 -1.07 -5.05
N VAL A 15 -10.82 0.16 -5.48
CA VAL A 15 -9.46 0.63 -5.84
C VAL A 15 -8.47 0.44 -4.69
N TYR A 16 -8.90 0.66 -3.45
CA TYR A 16 -8.03 0.46 -2.28
C TYR A 16 -7.61 -1.01 -2.13
N ALA A 17 -8.47 -1.96 -2.52
CA ALA A 17 -8.18 -3.37 -2.43
C ALA A 17 -7.14 -3.75 -3.49
N ALA A 18 -7.28 -3.25 -4.72
CA ALA A 18 -6.28 -3.44 -5.78
C ALA A 18 -4.90 -2.86 -5.40
N VAL A 19 -4.87 -1.68 -4.77
CA VAL A 19 -3.62 -1.10 -4.23
C VAL A 19 -3.03 -1.98 -3.13
N ALA A 20 -3.84 -2.47 -2.20
CA ALA A 20 -3.39 -3.37 -1.14
C ALA A 20 -2.84 -4.69 -1.72
N ASP A 21 -3.54 -5.29 -2.68
CA ASP A 21 -3.14 -6.53 -3.35
C ASP A 21 -1.80 -6.35 -4.08
N HIS A 22 -1.63 -5.24 -4.79
CA HIS A 22 -0.36 -4.91 -5.45
C HIS A 22 0.78 -4.70 -4.45
N LEU A 23 0.54 -4.01 -3.33
CA LEU A 23 1.53 -3.86 -2.27
C LEU A 23 1.91 -5.21 -1.65
N VAL A 24 0.95 -6.11 -1.45
CA VAL A 24 1.21 -7.47 -1.00
C VAL A 24 2.07 -8.23 -2.01
N ALA A 25 1.75 -8.15 -3.31
CA ALA A 25 2.54 -8.79 -4.36
C ALA A 25 4.00 -8.30 -4.34
N ARG A 26 4.23 -7.00 -4.13
CA ARG A 26 5.59 -6.44 -3.95
C ARG A 26 6.30 -6.94 -2.69
N MET A 27 5.57 -7.14 -1.59
CA MET A 27 6.13 -7.75 -0.37
C MET A 27 6.53 -9.21 -0.61
N ASP A 28 5.66 -9.98 -1.26
CA ASP A 28 5.90 -11.39 -1.59
C ASP A 28 7.01 -11.58 -2.63
N ALA A 29 7.17 -10.62 -3.56
CA ALA A 29 8.28 -10.58 -4.51
C ALA A 29 9.62 -10.20 -3.86
N GLY A 30 9.62 -9.68 -2.64
CA GLY A 30 10.82 -9.24 -1.92
C GLY A 30 11.25 -7.79 -2.20
N ASP A 31 10.49 -7.03 -3.00
CA ASP A 31 10.74 -5.60 -3.23
C ASP A 31 10.49 -4.77 -1.96
N LEU A 32 9.58 -5.24 -1.12
CA LEU A 32 9.25 -4.67 0.19
C LEU A 32 9.51 -5.72 1.28
N PRO A 33 10.78 -5.90 1.72
CA PRO A 33 11.12 -6.91 2.69
C PRO A 33 10.49 -6.62 4.06
N SER A 34 10.32 -7.66 4.88
CA SER A 34 9.89 -7.51 6.27
C SER A 34 10.82 -6.55 7.02
N GLY A 35 10.22 -5.63 7.78
CA GLY A 35 10.91 -4.51 8.43
C GLY A 35 11.14 -3.28 7.55
N ALA A 36 10.86 -3.35 6.24
CA ALA A 36 10.89 -2.17 5.38
C ALA A 36 9.82 -1.16 5.78
N ARG A 37 10.14 0.13 5.67
CA ARG A 37 9.19 1.22 5.90
C ARG A 37 8.34 1.42 4.65
N LEU A 38 7.02 1.29 4.80
CA LEU A 38 6.06 1.64 3.78
C LEU A 38 6.07 3.15 3.56
N PRO A 39 5.92 3.65 2.31
CA PRO A 39 5.73 5.08 2.07
C PRO A 39 4.51 5.62 2.82
N GLY A 40 4.49 6.93 3.10
CA GLY A 40 3.38 7.54 3.81
C GLY A 40 2.08 7.50 3.01
N GLU A 41 0.95 7.77 3.65
CA GLU A 41 -0.36 7.81 2.97
C GLU A 41 -0.37 8.76 1.77
N ARG A 42 0.30 9.92 1.89
CA ARG A 42 0.41 10.92 0.80
C ARG A 42 1.32 10.43 -0.32
N ASP A 43 2.46 9.84 0.03
CA ASP A 43 3.41 9.33 -0.96
C ASP A 43 2.79 8.17 -1.74
N LEU A 44 2.07 7.26 -1.07
CA LEU A 44 1.31 6.20 -1.73
C LEU A 44 0.19 6.74 -2.59
N ALA A 45 -0.51 7.80 -2.17
CA ALA A 45 -1.55 8.42 -2.98
C ALA A 45 -0.97 9.02 -4.28
N GLU A 46 0.20 9.67 -4.19
CA GLU A 46 0.91 10.22 -5.35
C GLU A 46 1.52 9.12 -6.23
N GLU A 47 2.15 8.11 -5.63
CA GLU A 47 2.74 6.96 -6.33
C GLU A 47 1.67 6.17 -7.08
N TYR A 48 0.53 5.88 -6.47
CA TYR A 48 -0.53 5.10 -7.12
C TYR A 48 -1.54 5.96 -7.89
N GLY A 49 -1.40 7.29 -7.89
CA GLY A 49 -2.36 8.21 -8.52
C GLY A 49 -3.78 8.13 -7.95
N VAL A 50 -3.92 7.74 -6.69
CA VAL A 50 -5.22 7.54 -6.02
C VAL A 50 -5.53 8.65 -5.03
N ALA A 51 -6.79 8.78 -4.63
CA ALA A 51 -7.16 9.69 -3.55
C ALA A 51 -6.49 9.28 -2.22
N LEU A 52 -6.15 10.26 -1.39
CA LEU A 52 -5.55 10.03 -0.06
C LEU A 52 -6.39 9.08 0.82
N GLY A 53 -7.72 9.18 0.72
CA GLY A 53 -8.64 8.27 1.42
C GLY A 53 -8.51 6.81 0.94
N THR A 54 -8.25 6.59 -0.35
CA THR A 54 -8.02 5.27 -0.93
C THR A 54 -6.69 4.69 -0.45
N ALA A 55 -5.61 5.48 -0.48
CA ALA A 55 -4.31 5.06 0.04
C ALA A 55 -4.39 4.70 1.53
N ARG A 56 -5.05 5.55 2.34
CA ARG A 56 -5.31 5.27 3.75
C ARG A 56 -6.10 3.99 3.96
N ARG A 57 -7.13 3.74 3.14
CA ARG A 57 -7.93 2.52 3.21
C ARG A 57 -7.13 1.28 2.80
N ALA A 58 -6.24 1.39 1.83
CA ALA A 58 -5.33 0.32 1.43
C ALA A 58 -4.35 -0.04 2.56
N ILE A 59 -3.78 0.97 3.25
CA ILE A 59 -2.91 0.73 4.42
C ILE A 59 -3.69 0.08 5.57
N GLN A 60 -4.93 0.49 5.81
CA GLN A 60 -5.80 -0.16 6.80
C GLN A 60 -6.02 -1.63 6.43
N GLU A 61 -6.37 -1.91 5.18
CA GLU A 61 -6.57 -3.28 4.68
C GLU A 61 -5.30 -4.14 4.87
N LEU A 62 -4.11 -3.60 4.54
CA LEU A 62 -2.84 -4.29 4.79
C LEU A 62 -2.60 -4.59 6.27
N ARG A 63 -3.01 -3.68 7.16
CA ARG A 63 -2.90 -3.85 8.60
C ARG A 63 -3.86 -4.93 9.10
N ASP A 64 -5.10 -4.91 8.62
CA ASP A 64 -6.13 -5.89 8.97
C ASP A 64 -5.74 -7.29 8.50
N ARG A 65 -5.02 -7.39 7.36
CA ARG A 65 -4.40 -8.63 6.85
C ARG A 65 -3.11 -9.04 7.56
N GLY A 66 -2.61 -8.25 8.50
CA GLY A 66 -1.38 -8.53 9.24
C GLY A 66 -0.08 -8.40 8.42
N ARG A 67 -0.14 -7.74 7.25
CA ARG A 67 1.01 -7.54 6.36
C ARG A 67 1.86 -6.33 6.73
N VAL A 68 1.27 -5.38 7.46
CA VAL A 68 1.97 -4.19 7.95
C VAL A 68 1.60 -3.87 9.39
N THR A 69 2.53 -3.26 10.12
CA THR A 69 2.31 -2.69 11.45
C THR A 69 2.57 -1.20 11.44
N THR A 70 1.72 -0.42 12.09
CA THR A 70 1.93 1.02 12.23
C THR A 70 2.44 1.34 13.61
N LEU A 71 3.66 1.88 13.66
CA LEU A 71 4.28 2.38 14.86
C LEU A 71 4.01 3.88 14.98
N PRO A 72 3.32 4.34 16.07
CA PRO A 72 3.06 5.76 16.30
C PRO A 72 4.34 6.59 16.19
N ALA A 73 4.27 7.72 15.48
CA ALA A 73 5.39 8.62 15.21
C ALA A 73 6.61 8.03 14.43
N LYS A 74 6.58 6.74 14.05
CA LYS A 74 7.66 6.09 13.30
C LYS A 74 7.27 5.69 11.87
N GLY A 75 5.98 5.47 11.63
CA GLY A 75 5.43 5.13 10.31
C GLY A 75 4.88 3.72 10.25
N THR A 76 4.68 3.21 9.03
CA THR A 76 4.16 1.87 8.76
C THR A 76 5.29 0.98 8.27
N PHE A 77 5.37 -0.24 8.78
CA PHE A 77 6.43 -1.20 8.49
C PHE A 77 5.83 -2.52 8.03
N VAL A 78 6.47 -3.19 7.07
CA VAL A 78 6.08 -4.51 6.59
C VAL A 78 6.43 -5.58 7.65
N VAL A 79 5.56 -6.57 7.81
CA VAL A 79 5.70 -7.68 8.78
C VAL A 79 5.91 -8.99 8.04
#